data_AF-X0XXM3-F1
#
_entry.id   AF-X0XXM3-F1
#
_cell.length_a   1.000
_cell.length_b   1.000
_cell.length_c   1.000
_cell.angle_alpha   90.00
_cell.angle_beta   90.00
_cell.angle_gamma   90.00
#
_symmetry.space_group_name_H-M   'P 1'
#
loop_
_entity.id
_entity.type
_entity.pdbx_description
1 polymer ?
#
loop_
_entity_poly.entity_id
_entity_poly.type
_entity_poly.pdbx_seq_one_letter_code
_entity_poly.pdbx_strand_id
1 'polypeptide(L)' 'LLESLQRVLTSTENIPKIKAPIPIVLSGATAMPKGCKEKFENMLKNVSLPVEISTVRLAEDLLCTPAKGALIMAMTEAG' A
#
# COMPACT_ATOMS: atom_id res chain seq x y z
N LEU A 1 -3.04 11.11 5.48
CA LEU A 1 -2.52 9.91 4.77
C LEU A 1 -3.43 9.49 3.63
N LEU A 2 -4.69 9.10 3.88
CA LEU A 2 -5.61 8.73 2.78
C LEU A 2 -5.87 9.88 1.79
N GLU A 3 -6.04 11.12 2.27
CA GLU A 3 -6.19 12.29 1.39
C GLU A 3 -4.94 12.53 0.53
N SER A 4 -3.75 12.31 1.11
CA SER A 4 -2.48 12.39 0.37
C SER A 4 -2.40 11.28 -0.69
N LEU A 5 -2.82 10.07 -0.36
CA LEU A 5 -2.89 8.94 -1.29
C LEU A 5 -3.87 9.22 -2.44
N GLN A 6 -5.07 9.70 -2.12
CA GLN A 6 -6.07 10.09 -3.11
C GLN A 6 -5.54 11.19 -4.02
N ARG A 7 -4.92 12.23 -3.45
CA ARG A 7 -4.31 13.33 -4.23
C ARG A 7 -3.22 12.81 -5.17
N VAL A 8 -2.28 11.99 -4.68
CA VAL A 8 -1.18 11.47 -5.50
C VAL A 8 -1.70 10.58 -6.62
N LEU A 9 -2.63 9.67 -6.31
CA LEU A 9 -3.25 8.83 -7.34
C LEU A 9 -3.96 9.69 -8.37
N THR A 10 -4.83 10.61 -7.96
CA THR A 10 -5.58 11.48 -8.89
C THR A 10 -4.68 12.44 -9.70
N SER A 11 -3.55 12.89 -9.14
CA SER A 11 -2.61 13.79 -9.83
C SER A 11 -1.61 13.08 -10.74
N THR A 12 -1.54 11.74 -10.72
CA THR A 12 -0.67 10.99 -11.63
C THR A 12 -1.33 10.84 -13.00
N GLU A 13 -0.69 11.44 -14.02
CA GLU A 13 -1.15 11.38 -15.42
C GLU A 13 -1.02 9.97 -16.05
N ASN A 14 -0.19 9.10 -15.46
CA ASN A 14 0.06 7.73 -15.90
C ASN A 14 -0.49 6.70 -14.91
N ILE A 15 -1.76 6.81 -14.50
CA ILE A 15 -2.42 5.66 -13.86
C ILE A 15 -2.63 4.62 -14.96
N PRO A 16 -1.94 3.46 -14.92
CA PRO A 16 -2.25 2.37 -15.83
C PRO A 16 -3.74 2.05 -15.71
N LYS A 17 -4.43 1.74 -16.81
CA LYS A 17 -5.84 1.31 -16.79
C LYS A 17 -5.93 -0.07 -16.13
N ILE A 18 -5.82 -0.10 -14.80
CA ILE A 18 -5.87 -1.33 -14.02
C ILE A 18 -7.33 -1.76 -13.98
N LYS A 19 -7.67 -2.76 -14.80
CA LYS A 19 -9.02 -3.36 -14.84
C LYS A 19 -9.30 -4.28 -13.64
N ALA A 20 -8.28 -4.63 -12.86
CA ALA A 20 -8.38 -5.57 -11.74
C ALA A 20 -8.25 -4.84 -10.39
N PRO A 21 -9.09 -5.16 -9.39
CA PRO A 21 -8.99 -4.53 -8.08
C PRO A 21 -7.63 -4.80 -7.40
N ILE A 22 -6.97 -3.75 -6.91
CA ILE A 22 -5.57 -3.78 -6.44
C ILE A 22 -5.53 -4.08 -4.93
N PRO A 23 -4.69 -4.99 -4.45
CA PRO A 23 -4.50 -5.18 -3.01
C PRO A 23 -3.62 -4.08 -2.40
N ILE A 24 -3.97 -3.58 -1.21
CA ILE A 24 -3.14 -2.67 -0.41
C ILE A 24 -2.44 -3.48 0.69
N VAL A 25 -1.11 -3.35 0.77
CA VAL A 25 -0.32 -3.93 1.86
C VAL A 25 0.15 -2.82 2.78
N LEU A 26 -0.26 -2.88 4.05
CA LEU A 26 0.17 -1.97 5.11
C LEU A 26 1.47 -2.48 5.73
N SER A 27 2.49 -1.63 5.68
CA SER A 27 3.83 -1.93 6.20
C SER A 27 4.32 -0.81 7.14
N GLY A 28 5.39 -1.08 7.90
CA GLY A 28 6.00 -0.11 8.81
C GLY A 28 5.50 -0.22 10.26
N ALA A 29 6.28 0.34 11.19
CA ALA A 29 5.97 0.32 12.63
C ALA A 29 4.59 0.93 12.97
N THR A 30 4.13 1.90 12.18
CA THR A 30 2.82 2.56 12.35
C THR A 30 1.64 1.61 12.07
N ALA A 31 1.86 0.49 11.38
CA ALA A 31 0.85 -0.53 11.12
C ALA A 31 0.88 -1.69 12.15
N MET A 32 1.83 -1.71 13.11
CA MET A 32 1.88 -2.69 14.22
C MET A 32 0.77 -2.57 15.27
N PRO A 33 0.25 -1.37 15.64
CA PRO A 33 -0.78 -1.26 16.66
C PRO A 33 -2.05 -2.00 16.25
N LYS A 34 -2.60 -2.80 17.17
CA LYS A 34 -3.89 -3.48 16.97
C LYS A 34 -4.96 -2.43 16.64
N GLY A 35 -5.68 -2.64 15.53
CA GLY A 35 -6.73 -1.74 15.03
C GLY A 35 -6.29 -0.71 13.98
N CYS A 36 -5.00 -0.58 13.66
CA CYS A 36 -4.57 0.27 12.54
C CYS A 36 -5.13 -0.21 11.20
N LYS A 37 -5.12 -1.53 10.95
CA LYS A 37 -5.72 -2.13 9.76
C LYS A 37 -7.20 -1.79 9.65
N GLU A 38 -7.99 -2.03 10.69
CA GLU A 38 -9.44 -1.76 10.70
C GLU A 38 -9.76 -0.28 10.54
N LYS A 39 -9.01 0.61 11.20
CA LYS A 39 -9.17 2.06 11.02
C LYS A 39 -8.88 2.46 9.59
N PHE A 40 -7.80 1.94 9.00
CA PHE A 40 -7.46 2.19 7.61
C PHE A 40 -8.55 1.69 6.65
N GLU A 41 -9.02 0.45 6.81
CA GLU A 41 -10.11 -0.11 6.00
C GLU A 41 -11.40 0.69 6.10
N ASN A 42 -11.79 1.12 7.31
CA ASN A 42 -12.98 1.95 7.49
C ASN A 42 -12.83 3.34 6.88
N MET A 43 -11.66 3.96 6.98
CA MET A 43 -11.40 5.24 6.32
C MET A 43 -11.38 5.08 4.79
N LEU A 44 -10.86 3.97 4.28
CA LEU A 44 -10.77 3.70 2.83
C LEU A 44 -12.14 3.61 2.18
N LYS A 45 -13.15 3.04 2.87
CA LYS A 45 -14.54 3.01 2.39
C LYS A 45 -15.15 4.39 2.16
N ASN A 46 -14.65 5.41 2.87
CA ASN A 46 -15.15 6.78 2.79
C ASN A 46 -14.38 7.63 1.76
N VAL A 47 -13.36 7.07 1.09
CA VAL A 47 -12.51 7.77 0.13
C VAL A 47 -12.71 7.18 -1.26
N SER A 48 -13.15 8.01 -2.20
CA SER A 48 -13.27 7.62 -3.60
C SER A 48 -11.89 7.67 -4.26
N LEU A 49 -11.32 6.49 -4.51
CA LEU A 49 -10.06 6.33 -5.22
C LEU A 49 -10.31 6.07 -6.71
N PRO A 50 -9.42 6.51 -7.61
CA PRO A 50 -9.53 6.26 -9.05
C PRO A 50 -9.26 4.80 -9.44
N VAL A 51 -9.06 3.91 -8.46
CA VAL A 51 -8.78 2.48 -8.63
C VAL A 51 -9.62 1.69 -7.62
N GLU A 52 -10.12 0.52 -8.04
CA GLU A 52 -10.78 -0.40 -7.14
C GLU A 52 -9.77 -1.12 -6.25
N ILE A 53 -10.07 -1.26 -4.96
CA ILE A 53 -9.21 -1.93 -3.99
C ILE A 53 -9.82 -3.30 -3.61
N SER A 54 -9.06 -4.39 -3.78
CA SER A 54 -9.54 -5.76 -3.50
C SER A 54 -9.50 -6.12 -2.02
N THR A 55 -8.34 -5.91 -1.37
CA THR A 55 -8.10 -6.34 0.01
C THR A 55 -7.06 -5.43 0.67
N VAL A 56 -7.17 -5.24 1.99
CA VAL A 56 -6.11 -4.62 2.80
C VAL A 56 -5.47 -5.71 3.67
N ARG A 57 -4.15 -5.86 3.58
CA ARG A 57 -3.39 -6.85 4.35
C ARG A 57 -2.26 -6.18 5.11
N LEU A 58 -1.86 -6.74 6.25
CA LEU A 58 -0.63 -6.37 6.92
C LEU A 58 0.52 -7.14 6.27
N ALA A 59 1.66 -6.48 6.09
CA ALA A 59 2.89 -7.17 5.72
C ALA A 59 3.25 -8.22 6.78
N GLU A 60 3.73 -9.39 6.35
CA GLU A 60 4.19 -10.45 7.26
C GLU A 60 5.35 -9.99 8.16
N ASP A 61 6.10 -8.98 7.71
CA ASP A 61 7.20 -8.36 8.44
C ASP A 61 7.12 -6.82 8.31
N LEU A 62 6.50 -6.20 9.31
CA LEU A 62 6.23 -4.76 9.36
C LEU A 62 7.48 -3.91 9.58
N LEU A 63 8.58 -4.51 10.07
CA LEU A 63 9.80 -3.79 10.44
C LEU A 63 10.87 -3.87 9.35
N CYS A 64 10.83 -4.89 8.50
CA CYS A 64 11.90 -5.18 7.55
C CYS A 64 11.56 -4.83 6.09
N THR A 65 10.40 -4.22 5.81
CA THR A 65 9.95 -3.91 4.43
C THR A 65 10.97 -3.15 3.57
N PRO A 66 11.61 -2.06 4.05
CA PRO A 66 12.65 -1.37 3.29
C PRO A 66 13.92 -2.20 3.11
N ALA A 67 14.33 -2.94 4.14
CA ALA A 67 15.53 -3.78 4.13
C ALA A 67 15.38 -5.02 3.23
N LYS A 68 14.19 -5.63 3.18
CA LYS A 68 13.86 -6.70 2.23
C LYS A 68 13.85 -6.21 0.79
N GLY A 69 13.29 -5.02 0.54
CA GLY A 69 13.32 -4.40 -0.79
C GLY A 69 14.74 -4.17 -1.29
N ALA A 70 15.61 -3.61 -0.43
CA ALA A 70 17.03 -3.43 -0.72
C ALA A 70 17.76 -4.77 -0.93
N LEU A 71 17.46 -5.79 -0.13
CA LEU A 71 18.05 -7.12 -0.26
C LEU A 71 17.66 -7.80 -1.58
N ILE A 72 16.37 -7.80 -1.94
CA ILE A 72 15.89 -8.39 -3.20
C ILE A 72 16.53 -7.66 -4.39
N MET A 73 16.61 -6.33 -4.34
CA MET A 73 17.27 -5.54 -5.37
C MET A 73 18.75 -5.91 -5.51
N ALA A 74 19.49 -5.99 -4.41
CA ALA A 74 20.89 -6.42 -4.42
C ALA A 74 21.07 -7.86 -4.93
N MET A 75 20.17 -8.78 -4.60
CA MET A 75 20.20 -10.15 -5.11
C MET A 75 19.83 -10.24 -6.61
N THR A 76 19.02 -9.29 -7.10
CA THR A 76 18.61 -9.22 -8.52
C THR A 76 19.67 -8.53 -9.38
N GLU A 77 20.42 -7.57 -8.84
CA GLU A 77 21.55 -6.92 -9.53
C GLU A 77 22.83 -7.76 -9.53
N ALA A 78 22.94 -8.73 -8.62
CA ALA A 78 24.10 -9.63 -8.51
C ALA A 78 23.99 -10.91 -9.35
N GLY A 79 22.92 -11.08 -10.12
CA GLY A 79 22.71 -12.19 -11.06
C GLY A 79 22.55 -11.70 -12.50
#